data_AF-A0A9D7FFP7-F1
#
_entry.id   AF-A0A9D7FFP7-F1
#
_cell.length_a   1.000
_cell.length_b   1.000
_cell.length_c   1.000
_cell.angle_alpha   90.00
_cell.angle_beta   90.00
_cell.angle_gamma   90.00
#
_symmetry.space_group_name_H-M   'P 1'
#
loop_
_entity.id
_entity.type
_entity.pdbx_description
1 polymer ?
#
loop_
_entity_poly.entity_id
_entity_poly.type
_entity_poly.pdbx_seq_one_letter_code
_entity_poly.pdbx_strand_id
1 'polypeptide(L)'
;MSFQIKSFKELISMTKEKLEESMIPLRVRSAKAKAEGIKVEIETRMLDLEAKINTACADKSIDFNRIVDLMDDYALAERQLAQVNKVVEGLFPAE
;
A
#
# COMPACT_ATOMS: atom_id res chain seq x y z
N MET A 1 10.48 9.87 11.14
CA MET A 1 10.14 8.88 12.18
C MET A 1 11.20 7.79 12.17
N SER A 2 11.89 7.54 13.29
CA SER A 2 13.00 6.59 13.43
C SER A 2 12.55 5.16 13.79
N PHE A 3 11.49 4.67 13.15
CA PHE A 3 11.00 3.30 13.36
C PHE A 3 11.62 2.38 12.31
N GLN A 4 12.40 1.38 12.75
CA GLN A 4 13.00 0.37 11.87
C GLN A 4 12.13 -0.87 11.82
N ILE A 5 11.70 -1.25 10.63
CA ILE A 5 10.91 -2.46 10.39
C ILE A 5 11.87 -3.65 10.34
N LYS A 6 11.63 -4.65 11.19
CA LYS A 6 12.39 -5.93 11.18
C LYS A 6 11.96 -6.76 9.97
N SER A 7 12.87 -7.60 9.46
CA SER A 7 12.52 -8.45 8.32
C SER A 7 11.51 -9.53 8.72
N PHE A 8 10.67 -9.95 7.77
CA PHE A 8 9.66 -10.98 8.02
C PHE A 8 10.27 -12.32 8.45
N LYS A 9 11.47 -12.63 7.96
CA LYS A 9 12.27 -13.81 8.32
C LYS A 9 12.69 -13.78 9.80
N GLU A 10 13.11 -12.62 10.29
CA GLU A 10 13.46 -12.42 11.71
C GLU A 10 12.24 -12.60 12.61
N LEU A 11 11.08 -12.08 12.22
CA LEU A 11 9.85 -12.18 13.01
C LEU A 11 9.36 -13.61 13.16
N ILE A 12 9.38 -14.42 12.10
CA ILE A 12 8.91 -15.83 12.17
C ILE A 12 9.93 -16.73 12.89
N SER A 13 11.23 -16.46 12.75
CA SER A 13 12.25 -17.24 13.45
C SER A 13 12.25 -17.03 14.98
N MET A 14 11.49 -16.06 15.49
CA MET A 14 11.24 -15.87 16.92
C MET A 14 10.15 -16.81 17.48
N THR A 15 9.31 -17.46 16.67
CA THR A 15 8.17 -18.30 17.11
C THR A 15 8.37 -19.83 17.00
N LYS A 16 9.63 -20.27 16.88
CA LYS A 16 10.13 -21.65 16.56
C LYS A 16 9.27 -22.86 16.97
N GLU A 17 8.55 -23.41 16.00
CA GLU A 17 8.38 -24.86 15.81
C GLU A 17 9.01 -25.28 14.47
N LYS A 18 9.74 -26.40 14.40
CA LYS A 18 10.50 -26.85 13.21
C LYS A 18 9.65 -27.06 11.94
N LEU A 19 8.34 -27.25 12.11
CA LEU A 19 7.36 -27.34 11.02
C LEU A 19 7.04 -25.98 10.41
N GLU A 20 7.15 -24.89 11.19
CA GLU A 20 6.93 -23.53 10.68
C GLU A 20 8.10 -23.04 9.83
N GLU A 21 9.33 -23.49 10.11
CA GLU A 21 10.53 -23.07 9.37
C GLU A 21 10.45 -23.44 7.88
N SER A 22 9.92 -24.62 7.54
CA SER A 22 9.70 -25.04 6.15
C SER A 22 8.57 -24.28 5.45
N MET A 23 7.63 -23.71 6.22
CA MET A 23 6.55 -22.87 5.70
C MET A 23 6.96 -21.41 5.47
N ILE A 24 8.10 -20.97 6.00
CA ILE A 24 8.58 -19.57 5.88
C ILE A 24 8.56 -19.08 4.42
N PRO A 25 9.10 -19.80 3.41
CA PRO A 25 9.10 -19.31 2.03
C PRO A 25 7.69 -19.12 1.45
N LEU A 26 6.77 -20.02 1.79
CA LEU A 26 5.36 -19.92 1.37
C LEU A 26 4.66 -18.74 2.05
N ARG A 27 4.90 -18.53 3.35
CA ARG A 27 4.36 -17.39 4.10
C ARG A 27 4.90 -16.06 3.56
N VAL A 28 6.20 -15.97 3.25
CA VAL A 28 6.82 -14.81 2.59
C VAL A 28 6.14 -14.52 1.26
N ARG A 29 5.99 -15.54 0.39
CA ARG A 29 5.35 -15.37 -0.92
C ARG A 29 3.89 -14.93 -0.79
N SER A 30 3.13 -15.54 0.13
CA SER A 30 1.74 -15.18 0.39
C SER A 30 1.62 -13.74 0.90
N ALA A 31 2.48 -13.32 1.83
CA ALA A 31 2.49 -11.96 2.35
C ALA A 31 2.87 -10.92 1.29
N LYS A 32 3.86 -11.22 0.44
CA LYS A 32 4.19 -10.37 -0.73
C LYS A 32 3.00 -10.22 -1.68
N ALA A 33 2.34 -11.33 -2.03
CA ALA A 33 1.18 -11.30 -2.91
C ALA A 33 0.00 -10.49 -2.32
N LYS A 34 -0.23 -10.59 -1.00
CA LYS A 34 -1.23 -9.77 -0.31
C LYS A 34 -0.88 -8.29 -0.34
N ALA A 35 0.38 -7.95 -0.10
CA ALA A 35 0.82 -6.56 -0.16
C ALA A 35 0.66 -5.98 -1.57
N GLU A 36 0.95 -6.77 -2.60
CA GLU A 36 0.72 -6.38 -3.99
C GLU A 36 -0.77 -6.14 -4.27
N GLY A 37 -1.67 -7.00 -3.77
CA GLY A 37 -3.11 -6.78 -3.87
C GLY A 37 -3.55 -5.45 -3.27
N ILE A 38 -3.03 -5.09 -2.10
CA ILE A 38 -3.32 -3.79 -1.44
C ILE A 38 -2.84 -2.62 -2.30
N LYS A 39 -1.65 -2.72 -2.92
CA LYS A 39 -1.15 -1.67 -3.82
C LYS A 39 -2.08 -1.47 -5.01
N VAL A 40 -2.48 -2.57 -5.66
CA VAL A 40 -3.39 -2.53 -6.81
C VAL A 40 -4.74 -1.91 -6.43
N GLU A 41 -5.28 -2.20 -5.24
CA GLU A 41 -6.50 -1.57 -4.75
C GLU A 41 -6.34 -0.05 -4.57
N ILE A 42 -5.21 0.40 -4.02
CA ILE A 42 -4.91 1.83 -3.85
C ILE A 42 -4.74 2.51 -5.20
N GLU A 43 -3.99 1.92 -6.14
CA GLU A 43 -3.79 2.42 -7.49
C GLU A 43 -5.12 2.52 -8.26
N THR A 44 -5.99 1.52 -8.12
CA THR A 44 -7.34 1.55 -8.70
C THR A 44 -8.15 2.71 -8.15
N ARG A 45 -8.11 2.93 -6.83
CA ARG A 45 -8.77 4.08 -6.20
C ARG A 45 -8.22 5.42 -6.70
N MET A 46 -6.91 5.51 -6.91
CA MET A 46 -6.28 6.72 -7.47
C MET A 46 -6.80 7.03 -8.88
N LEU A 47 -6.91 6.02 -9.75
CA LEU A 47 -7.49 6.17 -11.09
C LEU A 47 -8.97 6.62 -11.04
N ASP A 48 -9.76 6.04 -10.14
CA ASP A 48 -11.15 6.46 -9.95
C ASP A 48 -11.26 7.91 -9.46
N LEU A 49 -10.35 8.34 -8.59
CA LEU A 49 -10.29 9.72 -8.11
C LEU A 49 -9.87 10.68 -9.22
N GLU A 50 -8.90 10.34 -10.06
CA GLU A 50 -8.53 11.12 -11.24
C GLU A 50 -9.71 11.30 -12.20
N ALA A 51 -10.45 10.23 -12.47
CA ALA A 51 -11.66 10.30 -13.28
C ALA A 51 -12.68 11.27 -12.65
N LYS A 52 -12.93 11.17 -11.34
CA LYS A 52 -13.85 12.05 -10.62
C LYS A 52 -13.41 13.51 -10.65
N ILE A 53 -12.12 13.79 -10.42
CA ILE A 53 -11.55 15.14 -10.50
C ILE A 53 -11.78 15.72 -11.90
N ASN A 54 -11.41 14.98 -12.94
CA ASN A 54 -11.57 15.41 -14.33
C ASN A 54 -13.05 15.67 -14.68
N THR A 55 -13.97 14.81 -14.23
CA THR A 55 -15.40 15.05 -14.45
C THR A 55 -15.92 16.28 -13.71
N ALA A 56 -15.46 16.54 -12.48
CA ALA A 56 -15.85 17.72 -11.71
C ALA A 56 -15.30 19.02 -12.34
N CYS A 57 -14.09 18.99 -12.89
CA CYS A 57 -13.50 20.11 -13.61
C CYS A 57 -14.20 20.40 -14.95
N ALA A 58 -14.78 19.37 -15.59
CA ALA A 58 -15.48 19.50 -16.87
C ALA A 58 -16.96 19.90 -16.73
N ASP A 59 -17.47 20.02 -15.50
CA ASP A 59 -18.87 20.38 -15.25
C ASP A 59 -19.14 21.85 -15.61
N LYS A 60 -20.38 22.14 -16.02
CA LYS A 60 -20.82 23.49 -16.39
C LYS A 60 -20.83 24.46 -15.20
N SER A 61 -20.98 23.92 -13.98
CA SER A 61 -20.91 24.65 -12.73
C SER A 61 -19.80 24.07 -11.87
N ILE A 62 -18.62 24.69 -11.90
CA ILE A 62 -17.44 24.20 -11.19
C ILE A 62 -17.62 24.39 -9.68
N ASP A 63 -17.65 23.29 -8.94
CA ASP A 63 -17.58 23.27 -7.48
C ASP A 63 -16.12 23.09 -7.03
N PHE A 64 -15.45 24.20 -6.75
CA PHE A 64 -14.04 24.21 -6.34
C PHE A 64 -13.80 23.47 -5.02
N ASN A 65 -14.73 23.53 -4.07
CA ASN A 65 -14.55 22.85 -2.77
C ASN A 65 -14.51 21.34 -2.97
N ARG A 66 -15.46 20.82 -3.76
CA ARG A 66 -15.51 19.40 -4.10
C ARG A 66 -14.25 18.93 -4.84
N ILE A 67 -13.72 19.74 -5.76
CA ILE A 67 -12.49 19.40 -6.49
C ILE A 67 -11.31 19.33 -5.53
N VAL A 68 -11.17 20.29 -4.61
CA VAL A 68 -10.11 20.29 -3.59
C VAL A 68 -10.23 19.05 -2.69
N ASP A 69 -11.43 18.70 -2.23
CA ASP A 69 -11.65 17.49 -1.42
C ASP A 69 -11.21 16.21 -2.15
N LEU A 70 -11.55 16.10 -3.45
CA LEU A 70 -11.14 14.96 -4.27
C LEU A 70 -9.61 14.91 -4.49
N MET A 71 -8.96 16.07 -4.61
CA MET A 71 -7.50 16.16 -4.73
C MET A 71 -6.80 15.78 -3.42
N ASP A 72 -7.36 16.17 -2.27
CA ASP A 72 -6.85 15.78 -0.95
C ASP A 72 -6.96 14.25 -0.75
N ASP A 73 -8.09 13.66 -1.16
CA ASP A 73 -8.29 12.21 -1.14
C ASP A 73 -7.27 11.48 -2.04
N TYR A 74 -6.96 12.03 -3.22
CA TYR A 74 -5.94 11.49 -4.11
C TYR A 74 -4.56 11.56 -3.46
N ALA A 75 -4.19 12.71 -2.91
CA ALA A 75 -2.91 12.90 -2.23
C ALA A 75 -2.77 11.99 -0.99
N LEU A 76 -3.88 11.68 -0.30
CA LEU A 76 -3.90 10.71 0.78
C LEU A 76 -3.63 9.29 0.27
N ALA A 77 -4.29 8.89 -0.82
CA ALA A 77 -4.08 7.58 -1.45
C ALA A 77 -2.63 7.40 -1.92
N GLU A 78 -2.05 8.42 -2.55
CA GLU A 78 -0.63 8.42 -2.97
C GLU A 78 0.31 8.23 -1.77
N ARG A 79 0.06 8.93 -0.65
CA ARG A 79 0.83 8.75 0.59
C ARG A 79 0.67 7.35 1.17
N GLN A 80 -0.53 6.78 1.13
CA GLN A 80 -0.79 5.40 1.59
C GLN A 80 0.00 4.40 0.75
N LEU A 81 0.02 4.56 -0.59
CA LEU A 81 0.82 3.72 -1.48
C LEU A 81 2.31 3.77 -1.12
N ALA A 82 2.85 4.98 -0.92
CA ALA A 82 4.24 5.18 -0.51
C ALA A 82 4.55 4.53 0.85
N GLN A 83 3.61 4.56 1.80
CA GLN A 83 3.75 3.88 3.09
C GLN A 83 3.75 2.37 2.94
N VAL A 84 2.84 1.80 2.15
CA VAL A 84 2.80 0.35 1.86
C VAL A 84 4.11 -0.10 1.22
N ASN A 85 4.64 0.65 0.25
CA ASN A 85 5.93 0.36 -0.37
C ASN A 85 7.06 0.29 0.67
N LYS A 86 7.17 1.27 1.56
CA LYS A 86 8.18 1.27 2.63
C LYS A 86 8.03 0.08 3.59
N VAL A 87 6.79 -0.31 3.90
CA VAL A 87 6.52 -1.48 4.75
C VAL A 87 6.95 -2.76 4.05
N VAL A 88 6.66 -2.90 2.76
CA VAL A 88 7.06 -4.06 1.94
C VAL A 88 8.59 -4.15 1.83
N GLU A 89 9.25 -3.03 1.54
CA GLU A 89 10.72 -2.96 1.47
C GLU A 89 11.38 -3.32 2.81
N GLY A 90 10.82 -2.85 3.93
CA GLY A 90 11.32 -3.17 5.27
C GLY A 90 11.07 -4.63 5.68
N LEU A 91 9.90 -5.18 5.36
CA LEU A 91 9.56 -6.58 5.69
C LEU A 91 10.28 -7.58 4.78
N PHE A 92 10.55 -7.19 3.54
CA PHE A 92 11.16 -8.04 2.52
C PHE A 92 12.31 -7.30 1.81
N PRO A 93 13.41 -7.02 2.52
CA PRO A 93 14.58 -6.42 1.90
C PRO A 93 15.07 -7.31 0.74
N ALA A 94 15.60 -6.68 -0.32
CA ALA A 94 16.32 -7.42 -1.34
C ALA A 94 17.52 -8.11 -0.67
N GLU A 95 17.57 -9.44 -0.72
CA GLU A 95 18.73 -10.22 -0.28
C GLU A 95 19.98 -9.85 -1.09
#